data_AF-X1DQ65-F1
#
_entry.id   AF-X1DQ65-F1
#
_cell.length_a   1.000
_cell.length_b   1.000
_cell.length_c   1.000
_cell.angle_alpha   90.00
_cell.angle_beta   90.00
_cell.angle_gamma   90.00
#
_symmetry.space_group_name_H-M   'P 1'
#
loop_
_entity.id
_entity.type
_entity.pdbx_description
1 polymer ?
#
loop_
_entity_poly.entity_id
_entity_poly.type
_entity_poly.pdbx_seq_one_letter_code
_entity_poly.pdbx_strand_id
1 'polypeptide(L)'
;MNLDRGDFETENLIVWEKIIRELFPVAIPNNCLWKDIDSIISILNKISSIDNLNHTLFPAGGGHDLTGAKRSSEKGCIEFSTPNSVRIVKPKVWEFNYFPNNAGWAYFRLETAGLKPITPNVNSSFIKEKVTELEPGHYTEKVKQYQYEVIVVGAGHAGCEAALAAARMGAKTLLITSNIDNVALMPCNPSIGGPGKGHVAREIDALGGEMAKNTDKATIHIRMLNTSKGPAMWALRAQIDKRLYTQKMIHVLQIQENLDLKQEMVTKLIVNNRRVERVMVKSGLEFSSPTVILTNGTFLNGKIYIGKTTYSA
;
A
#
# COMPACT_ATOMS: atom_id res chain seq x y z
N MET A 1 -10.75 -23.60 -11.16
CA MET A 1 -9.40 -24.20 -11.07
C MET A 1 -9.02 -24.13 -9.60
N ASN A 2 -9.10 -25.25 -8.89
CA ASN A 2 -8.76 -25.35 -7.48
C ASN A 2 -7.24 -25.20 -7.36
N LEU A 3 -6.78 -24.14 -6.70
CA LEU A 3 -5.40 -24.08 -6.21
C LEU A 3 -5.40 -24.85 -4.89
N ASP A 4 -4.89 -26.06 -4.96
CA ASP A 4 -4.44 -26.84 -3.82
C ASP A 4 -3.33 -26.05 -3.13
N ARG A 5 -3.72 -25.17 -2.19
CA ARG A 5 -2.79 -24.67 -1.18
C ARG A 5 -2.63 -25.85 -0.23
N GLY A 6 -1.54 -26.60 -0.40
CA GLY A 6 -1.06 -27.49 0.65
C GLY A 6 -1.12 -26.79 2.00
N ASP A 7 -1.32 -27.55 3.06
CA ASP A 7 -1.48 -27.03 4.41
C ASP A 7 -0.26 -26.18 4.80
N PHE A 8 -0.39 -24.87 4.64
CA PHE A 8 0.65 -23.85 4.81
C PHE A 8 1.33 -23.97 6.18
N GLU A 9 0.59 -24.40 7.20
CA GLU A 9 1.12 -24.63 8.53
C GLU A 9 2.08 -25.82 8.56
N THR A 10 1.67 -26.95 7.97
CA THR A 10 2.50 -28.16 7.85
C THR A 10 3.75 -27.91 7.01
N GLU A 11 3.61 -27.25 5.86
CA GLU A 11 4.76 -26.88 5.01
C GLU A 11 5.75 -25.97 5.75
N ASN A 12 5.24 -24.99 6.51
CA ASN A 12 6.11 -24.08 7.25
C ASN A 12 6.87 -24.77 8.39
N LEU A 13 6.21 -25.67 9.11
CA LEU A 13 6.84 -26.43 10.20
C LEU A 13 8.00 -27.29 9.69
N ILE A 14 7.83 -27.96 8.54
CA ILE A 14 8.88 -28.79 7.93
C ILE A 14 10.11 -27.95 7.59
N VAL A 15 9.91 -26.77 7.01
CA VAL A 15 11.05 -25.92 6.62
C VAL A 15 11.71 -25.28 7.84
N TRP A 16 10.94 -24.85 8.86
CA TRP A 16 11.51 -24.38 10.13
C TRP A 16 12.34 -25.45 10.83
N GLU A 17 11.86 -26.70 10.87
CA GLU A 17 12.62 -27.82 11.45
C GLU A 17 13.93 -28.06 10.68
N LYS A 18 13.89 -27.98 9.34
CA LYS A 18 15.09 -28.10 8.50
C LYS A 18 16.12 -27.02 8.84
N ILE A 19 15.71 -25.75 8.97
CA ILE A 19 16.60 -24.64 9.34
C ILE A 19 17.24 -24.89 10.71
N ILE A 20 16.45 -25.28 11.70
CA ILE A 20 16.93 -25.55 13.06
C ILE A 20 17.96 -26.69 13.04
N ARG A 21 17.71 -27.77 12.29
CA ARG A 21 18.67 -28.88 12.14
C ARG A 21 19.94 -28.46 11.40
N GLU A 22 19.85 -27.57 10.41
CA GLU A 22 21.02 -27.02 9.74
C GLU A 22 21.82 -26.05 10.61
N LEU A 23 21.18 -25.37 11.57
CA LEU A 23 21.83 -24.53 12.56
C LEU A 23 22.46 -25.36 13.69
N PHE A 24 21.84 -26.50 14.03
CA PHE A 24 22.25 -27.38 15.11
C PHE A 24 22.36 -28.85 14.64
N PRO A 25 23.40 -29.20 13.86
CA PRO A 25 23.51 -30.51 13.21
C PRO A 25 23.76 -31.68 14.16
N VAL A 26 24.26 -31.41 15.37
CA VAL A 26 24.60 -32.45 16.36
C VAL A 26 23.45 -32.67 17.35
N ALA A 27 22.97 -31.60 17.98
CA ALA A 27 21.86 -31.63 18.92
C ALA A 27 21.21 -30.24 19.00
N ILE A 28 19.88 -30.18 19.02
CA ILE A 28 19.12 -28.93 19.14
C ILE A 28 19.08 -28.54 20.63
N PRO A 29 19.70 -27.43 21.04
CA PRO A 29 19.68 -26.99 22.43
C PRO A 29 18.32 -26.37 22.79
N ASN A 30 17.90 -26.51 24.05
CA ASN A 30 16.69 -25.83 24.55
C ASN A 30 16.83 -24.31 24.51
N ASN A 31 18.05 -23.80 24.74
CA ASN A 31 18.39 -22.39 24.64
C ASN A 31 19.80 -22.22 24.06
N CYS A 32 19.98 -21.27 23.14
CA CYS A 32 21.30 -20.90 22.62
C CYS A 32 21.42 -19.37 22.50
N LEU A 33 22.58 -18.82 22.85
CA LEU A 33 22.84 -17.39 22.84
C LEU A 33 24.06 -17.05 21.98
N TRP A 34 23.91 -16.07 21.10
CA TRP A 34 25.01 -15.46 20.34
C TRP A 34 25.17 -14.00 20.74
N LYS A 35 26.39 -13.59 21.05
CA LYS A 35 26.73 -12.21 21.46
C LYS A 35 27.67 -11.51 20.47
N ASP A 36 28.34 -12.29 19.63
CA ASP A 36 29.24 -11.80 18.59
C ASP A 36 28.43 -11.36 17.35
N ILE A 37 28.80 -10.20 16.79
CA ILE A 37 28.12 -9.59 15.65
C ILE A 37 28.20 -10.46 14.39
N ASP A 38 29.33 -11.11 14.12
CA ASP A 38 29.49 -11.89 12.89
C ASP A 38 28.63 -13.15 12.91
N SER A 39 28.58 -13.86 14.05
CA SER A 39 27.68 -15.00 14.24
C SER A 39 26.22 -14.59 14.11
N ILE A 40 25.83 -13.46 14.70
CA ILE A 40 24.45 -12.94 14.60
C ILE A 40 24.10 -12.64 13.14
N ILE A 41 24.99 -11.94 12.40
CA ILE A 41 24.78 -11.66 10.97
C ILE A 41 24.69 -12.94 10.15
N SER A 42 25.56 -13.92 10.40
CA SER A 42 25.57 -15.20 9.70
C SER A 42 24.25 -15.95 9.85
N ILE A 43 23.73 -16.03 11.08
CA ILE A 43 22.44 -16.68 11.36
C ILE A 43 21.30 -15.92 10.70
N LEU A 44 21.26 -14.60 10.85
CA LEU A 44 20.22 -13.76 10.24
C LEU A 44 20.17 -13.92 8.72
N ASN A 45 21.32 -13.97 8.05
CA ASN A 45 21.40 -14.19 6.60
C ASN A 45 20.96 -15.60 6.20
N LYS A 46 21.24 -16.62 7.03
CA LYS A 46 20.78 -17.98 6.78
C LYS A 46 19.26 -18.07 6.86
N ILE A 47 18.65 -17.46 7.88
CA ILE A 47 17.19 -17.44 8.02
C ILE A 47 16.56 -16.56 6.92
N SER A 48 17.18 -15.44 6.50
CA SER A 48 16.64 -14.56 5.45
C SER A 48 16.70 -15.14 4.04
N SER A 49 17.44 -16.22 3.83
CA SER A 49 17.55 -16.86 2.51
C SER A 49 16.30 -17.67 2.11
N ILE A 50 15.33 -17.80 3.02
CA ILE A 50 14.16 -18.66 2.84
C ILE A 50 12.90 -17.80 2.80
N ASP A 51 12.28 -17.76 1.62
CA ASP A 51 11.07 -17.02 1.35
C ASP A 51 9.88 -17.54 2.18
N ASN A 52 8.96 -16.66 2.58
CA ASN A 52 7.69 -16.96 3.27
C ASN A 52 7.77 -17.59 4.67
N LEU A 53 8.96 -17.74 5.25
CA LEU A 53 9.17 -18.38 6.55
C LEU A 53 9.80 -17.47 7.60
N ASN A 54 10.63 -16.51 7.19
CA ASN A 54 11.37 -15.63 8.09
C ASN A 54 10.59 -14.36 8.44
N HIS A 55 9.47 -14.54 9.13
CA HIS A 55 8.72 -13.41 9.64
C HIS A 55 9.43 -12.79 10.85
N THR A 56 9.99 -11.60 10.65
CA THR A 56 10.51 -10.79 11.75
C THR A 56 9.33 -10.09 12.43
N LEU A 57 9.02 -10.52 13.64
CA LEU A 57 8.02 -9.88 14.49
C LEU A 57 8.67 -8.73 15.26
N PHE A 58 8.27 -7.52 14.92
CA PHE A 58 8.67 -6.35 15.67
C PHE A 58 7.72 -6.14 16.88
N PRO A 59 8.18 -5.52 17.97
CA PRO A 59 7.36 -5.27 19.16
C PRO A 59 6.04 -4.50 18.91
N ALA A 60 5.94 -3.76 17.80
CA ALA A 60 4.74 -3.00 17.39
C ALA A 60 3.78 -3.80 16.48
N GLY A 61 4.04 -5.09 16.26
CA GLY A 61 3.33 -5.89 15.27
C GLY A 61 3.85 -5.66 13.83
N GLY A 62 3.39 -6.51 12.91
CA GLY A 62 3.86 -6.58 11.53
C GLY A 62 4.97 -7.61 11.36
N GLY A 63 4.62 -8.74 10.73
CA GLY A 63 5.59 -9.67 10.20
C GLY A 63 6.17 -9.10 8.92
N HIS A 64 7.47 -8.80 8.91
CA HIS A 64 8.20 -8.49 7.69
C HIS A 64 9.24 -9.56 7.45
N ASP A 65 9.38 -9.97 6.20
CA ASP A 65 10.44 -10.89 5.84
C ASP A 65 11.77 -10.16 5.89
N LEU A 66 12.70 -10.70 6.68
CA LEU A 66 14.08 -10.25 6.65
C LEU A 66 14.69 -10.71 5.32
N THR A 67 15.27 -9.80 4.57
CA THR A 67 15.93 -10.09 3.29
C THR A 67 17.45 -10.11 3.40
N GLY A 68 18.00 -9.67 4.54
CA GLY A 68 19.42 -9.83 4.84
C GLY A 68 19.88 -9.00 6.03
N ALA A 69 21.11 -9.25 6.45
CA ALA A 69 21.81 -8.53 7.50
C ALA A 69 23.27 -8.28 7.12
N LYS A 70 23.82 -7.11 7.45
CA LYS A 70 25.24 -6.80 7.25
C LYS A 70 25.79 -5.91 8.36
N ARG A 71 27.11 -5.79 8.46
CA ARG A 71 27.75 -4.81 9.36
C ARG A 71 27.35 -3.40 8.94
N SER A 72 26.96 -2.59 9.92
CA SER A 72 26.71 -1.17 9.67
C SER A 72 28.03 -0.39 9.62
N SER A 73 27.99 0.78 8.99
CA SER A 73 29.04 1.78 9.15
C SER A 73 29.18 2.27 10.60
N GLU A 74 28.12 2.15 11.41
CA GLU A 74 28.19 2.40 12.84
C GLU A 74 28.91 1.27 13.60
N LYS A 75 29.91 1.65 14.40
CA LYS A 75 30.74 0.69 15.12
C LYS A 75 29.92 -0.13 16.11
N GLY A 76 29.92 -1.45 15.88
CA GLY A 76 29.23 -2.41 16.74
C GLY A 76 27.74 -2.58 16.40
N CYS A 77 27.29 -2.11 15.24
CA CYS A 77 25.90 -2.19 14.80
C CYS A 77 25.73 -3.10 13.58
N ILE A 78 24.49 -3.59 13.40
CA ILE A 78 24.05 -4.39 12.25
C ILE A 78 22.96 -3.63 11.50
N GLU A 79 22.98 -3.70 10.17
CA GLU A 79 21.92 -3.26 9.28
C GLU A 79 21.05 -4.44 8.84
N PHE A 80 19.75 -4.40 9.19
CA PHE A 80 18.73 -5.33 8.69
C PHE A 80 18.10 -4.77 7.43
N SER A 81 17.99 -5.60 6.41
CA SER A 81 17.22 -5.31 5.20
C SER A 81 15.90 -6.07 5.26
N THR A 82 14.83 -5.37 4.92
CA THR A 82 13.51 -5.93 4.62
C THR A 82 13.12 -5.41 3.23
N PRO A 83 12.07 -5.94 2.55
CA PRO A 83 11.69 -5.47 1.21
C PRO A 83 11.43 -3.96 1.13
N ASN A 84 11.15 -3.34 2.27
CA ASN A 84 10.63 -1.98 2.36
C ASN A 84 11.44 -1.02 3.24
N SER A 85 12.47 -1.50 3.94
CA SER A 85 13.24 -0.67 4.88
C SER A 85 14.58 -1.29 5.27
N VAL A 86 15.53 -0.42 5.65
CA VAL A 86 16.76 -0.80 6.34
C VAL A 86 16.69 -0.31 7.80
N ARG A 87 17.11 -1.15 8.74
CA ARG A 87 17.14 -0.82 10.18
C ARG A 87 18.53 -1.03 10.75
N ILE A 88 19.05 -0.04 11.48
CA ILE A 88 20.33 -0.15 12.19
C ILE A 88 20.03 -0.48 13.65
N VAL A 89 20.65 -1.54 14.18
CA VAL A 89 20.53 -1.90 15.59
C VAL A 89 21.90 -2.23 16.18
N LYS A 90 22.04 -2.01 17.48
CA LYS A 90 23.17 -2.51 18.26
C LYS A 90 22.77 -3.81 18.94
N PRO A 91 23.20 -4.98 18.45
CA PRO A 91 22.84 -6.24 19.08
C PRO A 91 23.48 -6.35 20.47
N LYS A 92 22.72 -6.87 21.43
CA LYS A 92 23.21 -7.26 22.76
C LYS A 92 23.33 -8.77 22.85
N VAL A 93 22.27 -9.48 22.48
CA VAL A 93 22.24 -10.93 22.41
C VAL A 93 21.18 -11.39 21.42
N TRP A 94 21.51 -12.38 20.60
CA TRP A 94 20.57 -13.15 19.82
C TRP A 94 20.31 -14.45 20.56
N GLU A 95 19.05 -14.78 20.76
CA GLU A 95 18.60 -15.92 21.55
C GLU A 95 17.76 -16.84 20.69
N PHE A 96 18.01 -18.14 20.79
CA PHE A 96 17.15 -19.20 20.28
C PHE A 96 16.55 -19.96 21.45
N ASN A 97 15.24 -20.22 21.40
CA ASN A 97 14.55 -21.09 22.33
C ASN A 97 13.82 -22.20 21.59
N TYR A 98 13.99 -23.44 22.07
CA TYR A 98 13.36 -24.64 21.53
C TYR A 98 12.63 -25.39 22.64
N PHE A 99 11.43 -25.86 22.33
CA PHE A 99 10.56 -26.57 23.28
C PHE A 99 10.39 -28.02 22.81
N PRO A 100 11.09 -29.01 23.42
CA PRO A 100 11.07 -30.40 22.96
C PRO A 100 9.68 -31.03 22.87
N ASN A 101 8.76 -30.63 23.75
CA ASN A 101 7.38 -31.13 23.79
C ASN A 101 6.41 -30.33 22.90
N ASN A 102 6.90 -29.28 22.23
CA ASN A 102 6.09 -28.41 21.36
C ASN A 102 6.99 -27.73 20.31
N ALA A 103 7.49 -28.53 19.36
CA ALA A 103 8.47 -28.09 18.37
C ALA A 103 8.00 -26.88 17.52
N GLY A 104 6.68 -26.72 17.35
CA GLY A 104 6.09 -25.58 16.63
C GLY A 104 6.21 -24.22 17.34
N TRP A 105 6.75 -24.18 18.56
CA TRP A 105 6.92 -22.94 19.35
C TRP A 105 8.37 -22.45 19.43
N ALA A 106 9.27 -23.01 18.62
CA ALA A 106 10.64 -22.53 18.55
C ALA A 106 10.69 -21.08 18.04
N TYR A 107 11.51 -20.23 18.65
CA TYR A 107 11.65 -18.84 18.20
C TYR A 107 13.07 -18.32 18.38
N PHE A 108 13.37 -17.28 17.60
CA PHE A 108 14.56 -16.47 17.76
C PHE A 108 14.20 -15.06 18.24
N ARG A 109 15.06 -14.47 19.06
CA ARG A 109 14.86 -13.12 19.61
C ARG A 109 16.17 -12.35 19.59
N LEU A 110 16.14 -11.13 19.07
CA LEU A 110 17.23 -10.17 19.26
C LEU A 110 16.94 -9.23 20.41
N GLU A 111 17.79 -9.24 21.42
CA GLU A 111 17.89 -8.14 22.38
C GLU A 111 18.86 -7.09 21.83
N THR A 112 18.45 -5.82 21.83
CA THR A 112 19.25 -4.70 21.33
C THR A 112 19.63 -3.75 22.47
N ALA A 113 20.82 -3.17 22.39
CA ALA A 113 21.24 -2.06 23.26
C ALA A 113 20.78 -0.72 22.69
N GLY A 114 20.64 0.29 23.56
CA GLY A 114 20.40 1.68 23.14
C GLY A 114 21.56 2.24 22.31
N LEU A 115 21.22 3.12 21.37
CA LEU A 115 22.16 3.80 20.47
C LEU A 115 22.19 5.29 20.79
N LYS A 116 23.36 5.81 21.21
CA LYS A 116 23.54 7.25 21.46
C LYS A 116 23.68 8.03 20.14
N PRO A 117 22.94 9.13 19.92
CA PRO A 117 23.09 9.98 18.75
C PRO A 117 24.49 10.59 18.66
N ILE A 118 25.06 10.60 17.45
CA ILE A 118 26.47 11.00 17.21
C ILE A 118 26.68 12.52 17.28
N THR A 119 25.63 13.34 17.19
CA THR A 119 25.75 14.82 17.21
C THR A 119 24.99 15.46 18.36
N PRO A 120 25.69 16.06 19.35
CA PRO A 120 25.05 16.96 20.32
C PRO A 120 24.65 18.27 19.62
N ASN A 121 23.47 18.81 19.95
CA ASN A 121 22.97 20.12 19.52
C ASN A 121 22.60 20.30 18.03
N VAL A 122 22.03 19.28 17.39
CA VAL A 122 21.33 19.47 16.10
C VAL A 122 19.83 19.59 16.35
N ASN A 123 19.22 20.69 15.91
CA ASN A 123 17.78 20.86 15.96
C ASN A 123 17.12 19.80 15.04
N SER A 124 16.30 18.93 15.64
CA SER A 124 15.75 17.72 15.03
C SER A 124 14.85 17.98 13.82
N SER A 125 14.44 19.23 13.60
CA SER A 125 13.69 19.66 12.43
C SER A 125 14.53 19.78 11.15
N PHE A 126 15.86 19.87 11.25
CA PHE A 126 16.77 20.01 10.10
C PHE A 126 17.36 18.68 9.62
N ILE A 127 17.15 17.60 10.37
CA ILE A 127 17.64 16.27 10.02
C ILE A 127 16.58 15.56 9.17
N LYS A 128 16.81 15.44 7.86
CA LYS A 128 15.93 14.68 6.94
C LYS A 128 15.98 13.16 7.16
N GLU A 129 16.99 12.65 7.87
CA GLU A 129 17.16 11.23 8.25
C GLU A 129 17.23 11.07 9.78
N LYS A 130 16.14 10.59 10.40
CA LYS A 130 16.07 10.46 11.86
C LYS A 130 16.81 9.18 12.33
N VAL A 131 17.93 9.35 13.04
CA VAL A 131 18.52 8.34 13.95
C VAL A 131 17.79 8.45 15.28
N THR A 132 17.17 7.36 15.72
CA THR A 132 16.35 7.33 16.94
C THR A 132 17.07 6.50 18.01
N GLU A 133 17.39 7.12 19.14
CA GLU A 133 17.82 6.42 20.35
C GLU A 133 16.61 5.72 20.99
N LEU A 134 16.78 4.44 21.34
CA LEU A 134 15.74 3.61 21.95
C LEU A 134 15.77 3.81 23.48
N GLU A 135 14.83 4.58 24.01
CA GLU A 135 14.49 4.58 25.45
C GLU A 135 13.22 3.73 25.68
N PRO A 136 13.16 2.91 26.76
CA PRO A 136 12.05 1.98 26.99
C PRO A 136 10.72 2.71 27.25
N GLY A 137 9.67 2.30 26.55
CA GLY A 137 8.27 2.54 26.98
C GLY A 137 7.52 3.70 26.31
N HIS A 138 8.09 4.42 25.34
CA HIS A 138 7.34 5.35 24.50
C HIS A 138 7.76 5.19 23.03
N TYR A 139 6.86 4.66 22.20
CA TYR A 139 7.08 4.51 20.76
C TYR A 139 6.27 5.55 20.00
N THR A 140 6.95 6.35 19.18
CA THR A 140 6.32 7.05 18.06
C THR A 140 6.75 6.35 16.78
N GLU A 141 5.77 5.92 15.98
CA GLU A 141 6.01 5.20 14.74
C GLU A 141 6.89 6.03 13.78
N LYS A 142 7.93 5.40 13.24
CA LYS A 142 8.64 5.93 12.07
C LYS A 142 7.72 5.68 10.87
N VAL A 143 6.86 6.65 10.56
CA VAL A 143 5.94 6.57 9.43
C VAL A 143 6.77 6.39 8.16
N LYS A 144 6.63 5.24 7.49
CA LYS A 144 7.15 5.04 6.14
C LYS A 144 6.49 6.11 5.27
N GLN A 145 7.26 7.11 4.84
CA GLN A 145 6.74 8.10 3.91
C GLN A 145 6.57 7.43 2.55
N TYR A 146 5.33 7.06 2.26
CA TYR A 146 4.97 6.66 0.91
C TYR A 146 4.96 7.91 0.04
N GLN A 147 6.04 8.12 -0.72
CA GLN A 147 6.20 9.28 -1.58
C GLN A 147 5.62 9.00 -2.97
N TYR A 148 4.72 9.89 -3.37
CA TYR A 148 4.11 9.97 -4.69
C TYR A 148 4.25 11.40 -5.21
N GLU A 149 4.19 11.56 -6.52
CA GLU A 149 4.17 12.88 -7.16
C GLU A 149 2.74 13.44 -7.24
N VAL A 150 1.76 12.54 -7.38
CA VAL A 150 0.33 12.86 -7.40
C VAL A 150 -0.42 11.86 -6.52
N ILE A 151 -1.30 12.36 -5.64
CA ILE A 151 -2.27 11.55 -4.93
C ILE A 151 -3.67 11.96 -5.38
N VAL A 152 -4.48 11.01 -5.80
CA VAL A 152 -5.89 11.22 -6.15
C VAL A 152 -6.75 10.58 -5.07
N VAL A 153 -7.64 11.39 -4.48
CA VAL A 153 -8.57 10.95 -3.43
C VAL A 153 -9.96 10.75 -4.00
N GLY A 154 -10.46 9.52 -3.92
CA GLY A 154 -11.72 9.07 -4.48
C GLY A 154 -11.53 8.43 -5.86
N ALA A 155 -12.06 7.22 -6.05
CA ALA A 155 -12.04 6.53 -7.35
C ALA A 155 -13.38 6.62 -8.09
N GLY A 156 -14.00 7.81 -8.08
CA GLY A 156 -15.14 8.09 -8.96
C GLY A 156 -14.69 8.30 -10.42
N HIS A 157 -15.62 8.63 -11.32
CA HIS A 157 -15.30 8.89 -12.74
C HIS A 157 -14.17 9.91 -12.92
N ALA A 158 -14.24 11.04 -12.19
CA ALA A 158 -13.20 12.07 -12.24
C ALA A 158 -11.86 11.59 -11.68
N GLY A 159 -11.89 10.83 -10.57
CA GLY A 159 -10.68 10.31 -9.94
C GLY A 159 -9.95 9.28 -10.79
N CYS A 160 -10.70 8.42 -11.50
CA CYS A 160 -10.12 7.45 -12.42
C CYS A 160 -9.36 8.15 -13.56
N GLU A 161 -10.01 9.10 -14.25
CA GLU A 161 -9.36 9.84 -15.34
C GLU A 161 -8.17 10.67 -14.85
N ALA A 162 -8.29 11.33 -13.68
CA ALA A 162 -7.19 12.11 -13.11
C ALA A 162 -5.97 11.25 -12.77
N ALA A 163 -6.20 10.08 -12.16
CA ALA A 163 -5.13 9.17 -11.78
C ALA A 163 -4.45 8.53 -13.02
N LEU A 164 -5.24 8.11 -14.00
CA LEU A 164 -4.74 7.57 -15.26
C LEU A 164 -3.95 8.62 -16.05
N ALA A 165 -4.45 9.86 -16.12
CA ALA A 165 -3.75 10.94 -16.80
C ALA A 165 -2.39 11.23 -16.15
N ALA A 166 -2.34 11.38 -14.82
CA ALA A 166 -1.09 11.62 -14.10
C ALA A 166 -0.08 10.48 -14.30
N ALA A 167 -0.52 9.23 -14.15
CA ALA A 167 0.34 8.05 -14.33
C ALA A 167 0.87 7.92 -15.76
N ARG A 168 0.02 8.15 -16.78
CA ARG A 168 0.40 8.10 -18.21
C ARG A 168 1.33 9.24 -18.62
N MET A 169 1.30 10.36 -17.89
CA MET A 169 2.28 11.44 -18.04
C MET A 169 3.62 11.14 -17.33
N GLY A 170 3.75 9.97 -16.70
CA GLY A 170 4.98 9.50 -16.05
C GLY A 170 5.08 9.80 -14.56
N ALA A 171 4.06 10.43 -13.96
CA ALA A 171 4.09 10.74 -12.54
C ALA A 171 3.78 9.50 -11.69
N LYS A 172 4.59 9.22 -10.67
CA LYS A 172 4.29 8.19 -9.69
C LYS A 172 3.03 8.57 -8.91
N THR A 173 1.93 7.87 -9.18
CA THR A 173 0.58 8.27 -8.78
C THR A 173 -0.04 7.25 -7.82
N LEU A 174 -0.72 7.73 -6.79
CA LEU A 174 -1.53 6.91 -5.90
C LEU A 174 -3.01 7.30 -6.03
N LEU A 175 -3.86 6.35 -6.38
CA LEU A 175 -5.32 6.50 -6.30
C LEU A 175 -5.83 5.83 -5.02
N ILE A 176 -6.40 6.63 -4.12
CA ILE A 176 -6.97 6.14 -2.85
C ILE A 176 -8.49 6.15 -2.94
N THR A 177 -9.13 5.04 -2.60
CA THR A 177 -10.60 4.94 -2.50
C THR A 177 -11.01 4.25 -1.21
N SER A 178 -12.14 4.65 -0.63
CA SER A 178 -12.67 3.98 0.58
C SER A 178 -13.20 2.58 0.30
N ASN A 179 -13.59 2.30 -0.94
CA ASN A 179 -14.07 1.01 -1.39
C ASN A 179 -13.71 0.79 -2.87
N ILE A 180 -12.97 -0.28 -3.17
CA ILE A 180 -12.57 -0.66 -4.54
C ILE A 180 -13.77 -1.15 -5.35
N ASP A 181 -14.76 -1.79 -4.73
CA ASP A 181 -15.97 -2.26 -5.42
C ASP A 181 -16.82 -1.10 -5.99
N ASN A 182 -16.59 0.12 -5.50
CA ASN A 182 -17.29 1.33 -5.95
C ASN A 182 -16.49 2.14 -6.98
N VAL A 183 -15.38 1.62 -7.50
CA VAL A 183 -14.58 2.29 -8.53
C VAL A 183 -15.43 2.58 -9.78
N ALA A 184 -15.44 3.84 -10.18
CA ALA A 184 -16.25 4.38 -11.27
C ALA A 184 -17.71 3.89 -11.26
N LEU A 185 -18.28 3.69 -10.07
CA LEU A 185 -19.67 3.29 -9.91
C LEU A 185 -20.59 4.30 -10.60
N MET A 186 -21.65 3.81 -11.24
CA MET A 186 -22.71 4.61 -11.83
C MET A 186 -23.94 4.66 -10.91
N PRO A 187 -23.99 5.51 -9.86
CA PRO A 187 -25.06 5.49 -8.86
C PRO A 187 -26.40 5.98 -9.43
N CYS A 188 -26.36 6.84 -10.45
CA CYS A 188 -27.54 7.38 -11.10
C CYS A 188 -27.94 6.49 -12.29
N ASN A 189 -27.72 6.96 -13.52
CA ASN A 189 -28.17 6.29 -14.74
C ASN A 189 -27.13 5.27 -15.24
N PRO A 190 -27.51 4.04 -15.65
CA PRO A 190 -26.64 3.11 -16.39
C PRO A 190 -26.35 3.57 -17.83
N SER A 191 -25.96 4.83 -18.04
CA SER A 191 -25.71 5.33 -19.39
C SER A 191 -24.61 6.37 -19.44
N ILE A 192 -23.77 6.29 -20.47
CA ILE A 192 -22.77 7.29 -20.82
C ILE A 192 -23.18 7.98 -22.14
N GLY A 193 -22.90 9.28 -22.22
CA GLY A 193 -23.25 10.11 -23.38
C GLY A 193 -24.64 10.73 -23.30
N GLY A 194 -25.21 11.04 -24.46
CA GLY A 194 -26.38 11.91 -24.62
C GLY A 194 -25.99 13.33 -25.08
N PRO A 195 -26.96 14.24 -25.25
CA PRO A 195 -26.67 15.60 -25.70
C PRO A 195 -25.66 16.27 -24.77
N GLY A 196 -24.62 16.89 -25.36
CA GLY A 196 -23.45 17.42 -24.63
C GLY A 196 -22.51 16.33 -24.10
N LYS A 197 -23.00 15.43 -23.25
CA LYS A 197 -22.20 14.38 -22.58
C LYS A 197 -21.48 13.44 -23.56
N GLY A 198 -22.09 13.15 -24.71
CA GLY A 198 -21.48 12.30 -25.74
C GLY A 198 -20.28 12.97 -26.41
N HIS A 199 -20.31 14.30 -26.57
CA HIS A 199 -19.16 15.06 -27.07
C HIS A 199 -18.02 15.04 -26.05
N VAL A 200 -18.32 15.36 -24.78
CA VAL A 200 -17.32 15.33 -23.70
C VAL A 200 -16.69 13.94 -23.56
N ALA A 201 -17.47 12.87 -23.64
CA ALA A 201 -16.92 11.50 -23.60
C ALA A 201 -15.95 11.23 -24.76
N ARG A 202 -16.23 11.75 -25.96
CA ARG A 202 -15.33 11.66 -27.12
C ARG A 202 -14.11 12.58 -27.03
N GLU A 203 -14.26 13.76 -26.43
CA GLU A 203 -13.13 14.66 -26.16
C GLU A 203 -12.17 14.04 -25.14
N ILE A 204 -12.69 13.41 -24.07
CA ILE A 204 -11.89 12.64 -23.11
C ILE A 204 -11.13 11.52 -23.82
N ASP A 205 -11.79 10.77 -24.71
CA ASP A 205 -11.16 9.72 -25.51
C ASP A 205 -10.04 10.25 -26.41
N ALA A 206 -10.28 11.37 -27.10
CA ALA A 206 -9.30 12.03 -27.95
C ALA A 206 -8.07 12.53 -27.16
N LEU A 207 -8.26 12.93 -25.89
CA LEU A 207 -7.18 13.28 -24.97
C LEU A 207 -6.48 12.06 -24.35
N GLY A 208 -6.90 10.84 -24.69
CA GLY A 208 -6.30 9.60 -24.22
C GLY A 208 -6.90 9.04 -22.93
N GLY A 209 -8.06 9.53 -22.50
CA GLY A 209 -8.81 9.01 -21.34
C GLY A 209 -9.38 7.61 -21.56
N GLU A 210 -10.04 7.08 -20.54
CA GLU A 210 -10.59 5.71 -20.54
C GLU A 210 -12.10 5.63 -20.60
N MET A 211 -12.83 6.71 -20.32
CA MET A 211 -14.28 6.70 -20.22
C MET A 211 -14.94 6.08 -21.45
N ALA A 212 -14.58 6.50 -22.66
CA ALA A 212 -15.17 5.95 -23.89
C ALA A 212 -14.77 4.49 -24.13
N LYS A 213 -13.49 4.14 -23.99
CA LYS A 213 -13.00 2.76 -24.17
C LYS A 213 -13.65 1.79 -23.18
N ASN A 214 -13.82 2.23 -21.94
CA ASN A 214 -14.48 1.45 -20.90
C ASN A 214 -16.00 1.35 -21.15
N THR A 215 -16.60 2.41 -21.70
CA THR A 215 -17.99 2.42 -22.16
C THR A 215 -18.19 1.37 -23.26
N ASP A 216 -17.34 1.35 -24.28
CA ASP A 216 -17.45 0.41 -25.40
C ASP A 216 -17.37 -1.05 -24.92
N LYS A 217 -16.47 -1.37 -23.99
CA LYS A 217 -16.33 -2.71 -23.38
C LYS A 217 -17.55 -3.18 -22.58
N ALA A 218 -18.33 -2.24 -22.05
CA ALA A 218 -19.47 -2.52 -21.16
C ALA A 218 -20.82 -2.14 -21.78
N THR A 219 -20.85 -1.84 -23.08
CA THR A 219 -22.06 -1.39 -23.78
C THR A 219 -23.03 -2.55 -24.00
N ILE A 220 -24.27 -2.35 -23.57
CA ILE A 220 -25.41 -3.24 -23.87
C ILE A 220 -26.09 -2.77 -25.16
N HIS A 221 -26.28 -1.45 -25.29
CA HIS A 221 -26.95 -0.85 -26.43
C HIS A 221 -26.47 0.58 -26.65
N ILE A 222 -26.20 0.97 -27.89
CA ILE A 222 -25.77 2.32 -28.24
C ILE A 222 -26.64 2.89 -29.35
N ARG A 223 -26.95 4.20 -29.27
CA ARG A 223 -27.69 4.91 -30.31
C ARG A 223 -27.14 6.30 -30.54
N MET A 224 -27.24 6.77 -31.79
CA MET A 224 -27.07 8.17 -32.12
C MET A 224 -28.38 8.92 -31.86
N LEU A 225 -28.30 10.03 -31.13
CA LEU A 225 -29.42 10.94 -30.88
C LEU A 225 -29.42 12.09 -31.88
N ASN A 226 -30.59 12.73 -32.05
CA ASN A 226 -30.79 13.92 -32.87
C ASN A 226 -30.35 13.77 -34.34
N THR A 227 -30.48 12.56 -34.90
CA THR A 227 -30.04 12.26 -36.27
C THR A 227 -30.71 13.15 -37.33
N SER A 228 -31.93 13.64 -37.07
CA SER A 228 -32.67 14.56 -37.95
C SER A 228 -32.21 16.02 -37.90
N LYS A 229 -31.34 16.42 -36.96
CA LYS A 229 -30.93 17.83 -36.74
C LYS A 229 -29.53 18.17 -37.28
N GLY A 230 -28.93 17.27 -38.05
CA GLY A 230 -27.61 17.43 -38.66
C GLY A 230 -26.41 17.13 -37.72
N PRO A 231 -25.20 16.97 -38.28
CA PRO A 231 -24.03 16.43 -37.56
C PRO A 231 -23.63 17.20 -36.30
N ALA A 232 -23.76 18.53 -36.31
CA ALA A 232 -23.43 19.36 -35.16
C ALA A 232 -24.31 19.09 -33.92
N MET A 233 -25.49 18.49 -34.12
CA MET A 233 -26.43 18.17 -33.04
C MET A 233 -26.43 16.69 -32.64
N TRP A 234 -25.72 15.85 -33.39
CA TRP A 234 -25.65 14.42 -33.15
C TRP A 234 -24.96 14.11 -31.83
N ALA A 235 -25.48 13.14 -31.07
CA ALA A 235 -24.86 12.75 -29.81
C ALA A 235 -25.01 11.25 -29.55
N LEU A 236 -23.89 10.56 -29.35
CA LEU A 236 -23.90 9.16 -28.96
C LEU A 236 -24.38 9.00 -27.53
N ARG A 237 -25.23 8.00 -27.30
CA ARG A 237 -25.65 7.58 -25.97
C ARG A 237 -25.64 6.05 -25.89
N ALA A 238 -24.91 5.53 -24.92
CA ALA A 238 -24.79 4.11 -24.65
C ALA A 238 -25.45 3.76 -23.31
N GLN A 239 -26.16 2.63 -23.28
CA GLN A 239 -26.62 1.93 -22.08
C GLN A 239 -25.57 0.91 -21.67
N ILE A 240 -25.26 0.89 -20.39
CA ILE A 240 -24.04 0.27 -19.86
C ILE A 240 -24.39 -0.77 -18.80
N ASP A 241 -23.73 -1.92 -18.88
CA ASP A 241 -23.67 -2.85 -17.77
C ASP A 241 -22.80 -2.21 -16.67
N LYS A 242 -23.45 -1.76 -15.59
CA LYS A 242 -22.78 -1.07 -14.48
C LYS A 242 -21.68 -1.92 -13.84
N ARG A 243 -21.89 -3.23 -13.69
CA ARG A 243 -20.94 -4.13 -13.04
C ARG A 243 -19.72 -4.33 -13.93
N LEU A 244 -19.95 -4.62 -15.21
CA LEU A 244 -18.88 -4.82 -16.17
C LEU A 244 -18.04 -3.54 -16.33
N TYR A 245 -18.68 -2.36 -16.36
CA TYR A 245 -17.96 -1.08 -16.45
C TYR A 245 -17.02 -0.87 -15.27
N THR A 246 -17.49 -1.09 -14.03
CA THR A 246 -16.64 -0.99 -12.82
C THR A 246 -15.50 -2.00 -12.86
N GLN A 247 -15.77 -3.27 -13.19
CA GLN A 247 -14.75 -4.31 -13.28
C GLN A 247 -13.66 -3.97 -14.30
N LYS A 248 -14.05 -3.48 -15.48
CA LYS A 248 -13.10 -3.10 -16.53
C LYS A 248 -12.28 -1.87 -16.12
N MET A 249 -12.88 -0.89 -15.43
CA MET A 249 -12.12 0.26 -14.92
C MET A 249 -11.12 -0.15 -13.83
N ILE A 250 -11.51 -1.02 -12.89
CA ILE A 250 -10.58 -1.56 -11.87
C ILE A 250 -9.39 -2.24 -12.55
N HIS A 251 -9.65 -3.11 -13.53
CA HIS A 251 -8.59 -3.80 -14.25
C HIS A 251 -7.64 -2.82 -14.94
N VAL A 252 -8.17 -1.79 -15.62
CA VAL A 252 -7.34 -0.76 -16.28
C VAL A 252 -6.49 0.00 -15.27
N LEU A 253 -7.04 0.38 -14.12
CA LEU A 253 -6.29 1.06 -13.06
C LEU A 253 -5.18 0.17 -12.47
N GLN A 254 -5.44 -1.12 -12.28
CA GLN A 254 -4.48 -2.07 -11.68
C GLN A 254 -3.28 -2.39 -12.56
N ILE A 255 -3.46 -2.38 -13.89
CA ILE A 255 -2.39 -2.70 -14.84
C ILE A 255 -1.65 -1.45 -15.35
N GLN A 256 -2.10 -0.25 -14.98
CA GLN A 256 -1.49 0.99 -15.43
C GLN A 256 -0.14 1.18 -14.74
N GLU A 257 0.93 1.29 -15.52
CA GLU A 257 2.26 1.65 -15.01
C GLU A 257 2.22 3.01 -14.31
N ASN A 258 3.04 3.18 -13.27
CA ASN A 258 3.12 4.36 -12.40
C ASN A 258 1.85 4.66 -11.59
N LEU A 259 0.88 3.74 -11.52
CA LEU A 259 -0.33 3.91 -10.74
C LEU A 259 -0.51 2.82 -9.69
N ASP A 260 -0.48 3.22 -8.42
CA ASP A 260 -0.89 2.37 -7.30
C ASP A 260 -2.37 2.62 -6.96
N LEU A 261 -3.16 1.56 -6.85
CA LEU A 261 -4.56 1.62 -6.40
C LEU A 261 -4.65 1.07 -4.96
N LYS A 262 -5.17 1.89 -4.03
CA LYS A 262 -5.27 1.51 -2.61
C LYS A 262 -6.66 1.73 -2.03
N GLN A 263 -7.17 0.71 -1.33
CA GLN A 263 -8.37 0.86 -0.52
C GLN A 263 -8.01 1.43 0.85
N GLU A 264 -8.31 2.70 1.08
CA GLU A 264 -8.12 3.39 2.36
C GLU A 264 -9.07 4.59 2.46
N MET A 265 -9.35 5.04 3.69
CA MET A 265 -10.15 6.25 3.91
C MET A 265 -9.25 7.42 4.25
N VAL A 266 -9.14 8.40 3.35
CA VAL A 266 -8.42 9.66 3.63
C VAL A 266 -9.22 10.47 4.65
N THR A 267 -8.58 10.86 5.75
CA THR A 267 -9.21 11.58 6.85
C THR A 267 -8.72 13.03 6.97
N LYS A 268 -7.47 13.31 6.60
CA LYS A 268 -6.89 14.66 6.70
C LYS A 268 -5.91 14.96 5.56
N LEU A 269 -5.85 16.25 5.22
CA LEU A 269 -4.80 16.84 4.39
C LEU A 269 -3.87 17.63 5.30
N ILE A 270 -2.57 17.40 5.18
CA ILE A 270 -1.56 18.18 5.90
C ILE A 270 -0.99 19.22 4.93
N VAL A 271 -1.22 20.48 5.26
CA VAL A 271 -0.84 21.64 4.45
C VAL A 271 0.04 22.54 5.29
N ASN A 272 1.19 22.93 4.73
CA ASN A 272 2.16 23.81 5.36
C ASN A 272 2.51 24.93 4.39
N ASN A 273 2.55 26.18 4.86
CA ASN A 273 2.84 27.36 4.04
C ASN A 273 2.05 27.40 2.71
N ARG A 274 0.75 27.07 2.76
CA ARG A 274 -0.17 26.96 1.61
C ARG A 274 0.21 25.91 0.55
N ARG A 275 1.08 24.96 0.89
CA ARG A 275 1.46 23.82 0.04
C ARG A 275 1.02 22.52 0.71
N VAL A 276 0.44 21.60 -0.06
CA VAL A 276 0.14 20.25 0.45
C VAL A 276 1.44 19.47 0.61
N GLU A 277 1.58 18.78 1.75
CA GLU A 277 2.75 17.94 2.03
C GLU A 277 2.40 16.45 1.99
N ARG A 278 1.24 16.09 2.54
CA ARG A 278 0.82 14.69 2.71
C ARG A 278 -0.69 14.56 2.95
N VAL A 279 -1.21 13.36 2.70
CA VAL A 279 -2.54 12.92 3.14
C VAL A 279 -2.40 11.92 4.28
N MET A 280 -3.30 11.97 5.25
CA MET A 280 -3.42 11.01 6.33
C MET A 280 -4.65 10.15 6.09
N VAL A 281 -4.51 8.85 6.29
CA VAL A 281 -5.62 7.90 6.18
C VAL A 281 -6.07 7.39 7.55
N LYS A 282 -7.22 6.72 7.58
CA LYS A 282 -7.86 6.23 8.82
C LYS A 282 -7.00 5.24 9.59
N SER A 283 -6.17 4.45 8.92
CA SER A 283 -5.22 3.53 9.55
C SER A 283 -4.04 4.23 10.26
N GLY A 284 -3.93 5.56 10.15
CA GLY A 284 -2.81 6.33 10.72
C GLY A 284 -1.61 6.47 9.78
N LEU A 285 -1.62 5.78 8.64
CA LEU A 285 -0.58 5.95 7.61
C LEU A 285 -0.62 7.34 6.98
N GLU A 286 0.55 7.81 6.55
CA GLU A 286 0.70 9.06 5.81
C GLU A 286 1.33 8.83 4.44
N PHE A 287 0.79 9.50 3.42
CA PHE A 287 1.31 9.46 2.06
C PHE A 287 1.71 10.87 1.65
N SER A 288 2.99 11.07 1.35
CA SER A 288 3.55 12.35 0.97
C SER A 288 3.37 12.60 -0.51
N SER A 289 2.92 13.82 -0.86
CA SER A 289 2.84 14.24 -2.26
C SER A 289 2.82 15.76 -2.37
N PRO A 290 3.54 16.34 -3.35
CA PRO A 290 3.46 17.76 -3.65
C PRO A 290 2.13 18.17 -4.30
N THR A 291 1.36 17.20 -4.82
CA THR A 291 0.09 17.42 -5.52
C THR A 291 -0.97 16.46 -5.03
N VAL A 292 -2.16 16.99 -4.69
CA VAL A 292 -3.32 16.18 -4.32
C VAL A 292 -4.54 16.62 -5.11
N ILE A 293 -5.23 15.66 -5.73
CA ILE A 293 -6.48 15.88 -6.47
C ILE A 293 -7.63 15.27 -5.66
N LEU A 294 -8.62 16.09 -5.29
CA LEU A 294 -9.78 15.66 -4.50
C LEU A 294 -10.97 15.42 -5.43
N THR A 295 -11.50 14.20 -5.43
CA THR A 295 -12.64 13.79 -6.25
C THR A 295 -13.68 13.05 -5.42
N ASN A 296 -14.00 13.62 -4.26
CA ASN A 296 -14.78 13.01 -3.18
C ASN A 296 -16.27 12.78 -3.53
N GLY A 297 -16.72 13.13 -4.73
CA GLY A 297 -18.11 12.95 -5.18
C GLY A 297 -19.12 13.52 -4.19
N THR A 298 -20.16 12.75 -3.90
CA THR A 298 -21.22 13.11 -2.94
C THR A 298 -20.97 12.58 -1.52
N PHE A 299 -19.76 12.10 -1.22
CA PHE A 299 -19.47 11.39 0.02
C PHE A 299 -19.14 12.31 1.21
N LEU A 300 -18.48 13.45 0.96
CA LEU A 300 -18.03 14.32 2.04
C LEU A 300 -19.22 14.96 2.76
N ASN A 301 -19.45 14.58 4.03
CA ASN A 301 -20.61 15.00 4.84
C ASN A 301 -21.96 14.81 4.12
N GLY A 302 -22.06 13.76 3.31
CA GLY A 302 -23.27 13.44 2.58
C GLY A 302 -24.44 13.19 3.52
N LYS A 303 -25.63 13.65 3.12
CA LYS A 303 -26.90 13.35 3.80
C LYS A 303 -27.87 12.78 2.78
N ILE A 304 -28.53 11.70 3.17
CA ILE A 304 -29.55 11.04 2.36
C ILE A 304 -30.91 11.54 2.83
N TYR A 305 -31.68 12.10 1.91
CA TYR A 305 -33.04 12.59 2.18
C TYR A 305 -34.06 11.64 1.56
N ILE A 306 -34.96 11.11 2.41
CA ILE A 306 -36.09 10.27 2.00
C ILE A 306 -37.35 10.89 2.58
N GLY A 307 -38.03 11.70 1.79
CA GLY A 307 -39.15 12.51 2.26
C GLY A 307 -38.71 13.47 3.38
N LYS A 308 -39.31 13.35 4.57
CA LYS A 308 -38.94 14.16 5.75
C LYS A 308 -37.78 13.57 6.56
N THR A 309 -37.37 12.33 6.25
CA THR A 309 -36.33 11.64 7.01
C THR A 309 -34.95 11.93 6.42
N THR A 310 -33.98 12.17 7.30
CA THR A 310 -32.59 12.45 6.93
C THR A 310 -31.67 11.41 7.58
N TYR A 311 -30.80 10.81 6.78
CA TYR A 311 -29.76 9.87 7.24
C TYR A 311 -28.38 10.46 6.92
N SER A 312 -27.37 10.14 7.74
CA SER A 312 -25.98 10.36 7.31
C SER A 312 -25.64 9.34 6.23
N ALA A 313 -25.02 9.80 5.14
CA ALA A 313 -24.50 8.94 4.10
C ALA A 313 -23.24 8.17 4.56
#